data_AF-A0A7C5TEK9-F1
#
_entry.id   AF-A0A7C5TEK9-F1
#
_cell.length_a   1.000
_cell.length_b   1.000
_cell.length_c   1.000
_cell.angle_alpha   90.00
_cell.angle_beta   90.00
_cell.angle_gamma   90.00
#
_symmetry.space_group_name_H-M   'P 1'
#
loop_
_entity.id
_entity.type
_entity.pdbx_description
1 polymer ?
#
loop_
_entity_poly.entity_id
_entity_poly.type
_entity_poly.pdbx_seq_one_letter_code
_entity_poly.pdbx_strand_id
1 'polypeptide(L)' 'MVRLAEGLNVSRRKDPGNYYVATMDKATYTKLSDALRRLGLLPEEAGNIVIVRDRSWSRIKRLINIARELGINVVED' A
#
# COMPACT_ATOMS: atom_id res chain seq x y z
N MET A 1 14.21 -13.55 -9.04
CA MET A 1 13.88 -12.10 -9.05
C MET A 1 12.38 -12.00 -8.78
N VAL A 2 11.97 -11.59 -7.57
CA VAL A 2 10.53 -11.44 -7.26
C VAL A 2 10.06 -10.18 -7.99
N ARG A 3 9.33 -10.34 -9.10
CA ARG A 3 8.58 -9.24 -9.70
C ARG A 3 7.50 -8.86 -8.68
N LEU A 4 7.66 -7.72 -8.01
CA LEU A 4 6.50 -7.10 -7.39
C LEU A 4 5.49 -6.84 -8.51
N ALA A 5 4.29 -7.37 -8.36
CA ALA A 5 3.22 -7.06 -9.30
C ALA A 5 3.01 -5.54 -9.28
N GLU A 6 2.94 -4.94 -10.47
CA GLU A 6 2.54 -3.54 -10.61
C GLU A 6 1.20 -3.33 -9.89
N GLY A 7 1.11 -2.24 -9.10
CA GLY A 7 -0.06 -1.94 -8.29
C GLY A 7 0.20 -1.95 -6.79
N LEU A 8 -0.87 -2.20 -6.03
CA LEU A 8 -0.88 -2.21 -4.58
C LEU A 8 -0.88 -3.65 -4.07
N ASN A 9 0.20 -4.04 -3.41
CA ASN A 9 0.32 -5.34 -2.75
C ASN A 9 0.06 -5.12 -1.25
N VAL A 10 -0.79 -5.95 -0.66
CA VAL A 10 -1.21 -5.83 0.73
C VAL A 10 -1.32 -7.22 1.34
N SER A 11 -0.90 -7.37 2.59
CA SER A 11 -1.16 -8.59 3.36
C SER A 11 -1.95 -8.27 4.62
N ARG A 12 -2.90 -9.15 4.95
CA ARG A 12 -3.55 -9.13 6.26
C ARG A 12 -2.67 -9.67 7.37
N ARG A 13 -1.61 -10.40 7.02
CA ARG A 13 -0.61 -10.83 8.00
C ARG A 13 0.21 -9.63 8.43
N LYS A 14 0.36 -9.48 9.73
CA LYS A 14 1.22 -8.43 10.29
C LYS A 14 2.70 -8.80 10.16
N ASP A 15 3.53 -7.79 9.98
CA ASP A 15 4.97 -7.93 10.07
C ASP A 15 5.41 -8.23 11.53
N PRO A 16 6.70 -8.57 11.77
CA PRO A 16 7.22 -8.75 13.13
C PRO A 16 7.07 -7.53 14.04
N GLY A 17 6.87 -6.33 13.48
CA GLY A 17 6.60 -5.09 14.20
C GLY A 17 5.13 -4.88 14.58
N ASN A 18 4.25 -5.84 14.29
CA ASN A 18 2.80 -5.77 14.53
C ASN A 18 2.08 -4.71 13.67
N TYR A 19 2.58 -4.44 12.46
CA TYR A 19 1.96 -3.55 11.46
C TYR A 19 1.37 -4.35 10.30
N TYR A 20 0.27 -3.86 9.75
CA TYR A 20 -0.17 -4.20 8.39
C TYR A 20 0.69 -3.45 7.40
N VAL A 21 1.11 -4.12 6.33
CA VAL A 21 2.03 -3.57 5.33
C VAL A 21 1.35 -3.56 3.98
N ALA A 22 1.45 -2.41 3.31
CA ALA A 22 1.14 -2.24 1.90
C ALA A 22 2.41 -1.83 1.17
N THR A 23 2.68 -2.45 0.02
CA THR A 23 3.79 -2.08 -0.86
C THR A 23 3.27 -1.75 -2.24
N MET A 24 3.87 -0.75 -2.88
CA MET A 24 3.48 -0.32 -4.22
C MET A 24 4.69 0.17 -5.01
N ASP A 25 4.60 0.11 -6.33
CA ASP A 25 5.57 0.75 -7.21
C ASP A 25 5.42 2.28 -7.19
N LYS A 26 6.42 3.00 -7.73
CA LYS A 26 6.44 4.46 -7.77
C LYS A 26 5.27 5.07 -8.55
N ALA A 27 4.84 4.45 -9.65
CA ALA A 27 3.75 4.98 -10.47
C ALA A 27 2.40 4.85 -9.73
N THR A 28 2.20 3.73 -9.03
CA THR A 28 1.06 3.52 -8.15
C THR A 28 1.07 4.51 -6.97
N TYR A 29 2.23 4.76 -6.36
CA TYR A 29 2.36 5.77 -5.31
C TYR A 29 1.97 7.17 -5.80
N THR A 30 2.42 7.60 -6.98
CA THR A 30 2.02 8.91 -7.54
C THR A 30 0.50 9.06 -7.61
N LYS A 31 -0.21 8.01 -8.04
CA LYS A 31 -1.68 8.00 -8.13
C LYS A 31 -2.38 8.00 -6.76
N LEU A 32 -1.74 7.42 -5.73
CA LEU A 32 -2.32 7.28 -4.39
C LEU A 32 -1.81 8.31 -3.37
N SER A 33 -0.86 9.17 -3.75
CA SER A 33 -0.18 10.11 -2.83
C SER A 33 -1.15 10.99 -2.03
N ASP A 34 -2.17 11.55 -2.70
CA ASP A 34 -3.22 12.33 -2.06
C ASP A 34 -4.09 11.50 -1.10
N ALA A 35 -4.41 10.27 -1.48
CA ALA A 35 -5.19 9.35 -0.64
C ALA A 35 -4.40 8.97 0.63
N LEU A 36 -3.11 8.66 0.49
CA LEU A 36 -2.22 8.36 1.61
C LEU A 36 -2.18 9.54 2.60
N ARG A 37 -1.97 10.76 2.09
CA ARG A 37 -1.99 11.99 2.89
C ARG A 37 -3.32 12.18 3.63
N ARG A 38 -4.47 12.03 2.94
CA ARG A 38 -5.81 12.16 3.54
C ARG A 38 -6.09 11.10 4.60
N LEU A 39 -5.56 9.90 4.44
CA LEU A 39 -5.71 8.80 5.38
C LEU A 39 -4.73 8.88 6.56
N GLY A 40 -3.75 9.79 6.51
CA GLY A 40 -2.68 9.88 7.51
C GLY A 40 -1.71 8.70 7.46
N LEU A 41 -1.58 8.07 6.29
CA LEU A 41 -0.65 6.98 6.04
C LEU A 41 0.70 7.56 5.62
N LEU A 42 1.77 7.15 6.31
CA LEU A 42 3.11 7.65 6.06
C LEU A 42 3.87 6.68 5.13
N PRO A 43 4.12 7.06 3.86
CA PRO A 43 4.91 6.26 2.94
C PRO A 43 6.40 6.36 3.27
N GLU A 44 7.11 5.25 3.14
CA GLU A 44 8.56 5.14 3.18
C GLU A 44 9.06 4.61 1.84
N GLU A 45 10.02 5.31 1.24
CA GLU A 45 10.61 4.88 -0.02
C GLU A 45 11.77 3.92 0.23
N ALA A 46 11.76 2.76 -0.42
CA ALA A 46 12.83 1.76 -0.35
C ALA A 46 13.23 1.35 -1.77
N GLY A 47 14.17 2.08 -2.37
CA GLY A 47 14.55 1.89 -3.76
C GLY A 47 13.36 2.16 -4.71
N ASN A 48 12.97 1.16 -5.49
CA ASN A 48 11.90 1.29 -6.50
C ASN A 48 10.49 1.06 -5.96
N ILE A 49 10.36 0.84 -4.65
CA ILE A 49 9.08 0.55 -4.00
C ILE A 49 8.77 1.57 -2.93
N VAL A 50 7.50 1.73 -2.65
CA VAL A 50 6.98 2.54 -1.55
C VAL A 50 6.26 1.62 -0.59
N ILE A 51 6.60 1.72 0.68
CA ILE A 51 6.08 0.89 1.76
C ILE A 51 5.22 1.78 2.65
N VAL A 52 4.04 1.31 3.00
CA VAL A 52 3.14 1.95 3.96
C VAL A 52 2.87 0.95 5.07
N ARG A 53 3.06 1.38 6.32
CA ARG A 53 2.80 0.55 7.50
C ARG A 53 1.76 1.21 8.38
N ASP A 54 0.80 0.43 8.88
CA ASP A 54 -0.22 0.93 9.80
C ASP A 54 -0.67 -0.15 10.78
N ARG A 55 -1.05 0.22 12.00
CA ARG A 55 -1.59 -0.74 12.99
C ARG A 55 -3.09 -1.01 12.78
N SER A 56 -3.76 -0.18 12.00
CA SER A 56 -5.19 -0.24 11.71
C SER A 56 -5.46 -0.84 10.34
N TRP A 57 -5.95 -2.08 10.33
CA TRP A 57 -6.41 -2.72 9.10
C TRP A 57 -7.50 -1.91 8.40
N SER A 58 -8.38 -1.26 9.16
CA SER A 58 -9.46 -0.44 8.59
C SER A 58 -8.92 0.72 7.74
N ARG A 59 -7.77 1.29 8.10
CA ARG A 59 -7.13 2.36 7.31
C ARG A 59 -6.49 1.82 6.04
N ILE A 60 -5.82 0.67 6.12
CA ILE A 60 -5.31 -0.06 4.94
C ILE A 60 -6.46 -0.46 4.01
N LYS A 61 -7.59 -0.93 4.55
CA LYS A 61 -8.79 -1.28 3.78
C LYS A 61 -9.37 -0.08 3.02
N ARG A 62 -9.34 1.12 3.61
CA ARG A 62 -9.73 2.34 2.89
C ARG A 62 -8.80 2.65 1.72
N LEU A 63 -7.48 2.49 1.91
CA LEU A 63 -6.52 2.62 0.82
C LEU A 63 -6.78 1.60 -0.31
N ILE A 64 -7.05 0.34 0.06
CA ILE A 64 -7.38 -0.74 -0.89
C ILE A 64 -8.61 -0.36 -1.74
N ASN A 65 -9.67 0.15 -1.11
CA ASN A 65 -10.89 0.53 -1.83
C ASN A 65 -10.63 1.68 -2.81
N ILE A 66 -9.88 2.71 -2.38
CA ILE A 66 -9.51 3.83 -3.25
C ILE A 66 -8.66 3.35 -4.43
N ALA A 67 -7.72 2.43 -4.20
CA ALA A 67 -6.91 1.86 -5.27
C ALA A 67 -7.78 1.13 -6.30
N ARG A 68 -8.75 0.32 -5.85
CA ARG A 68 -9.71 -0.35 -6.74
C ARG A 68 -10.57 0.64 -7.54
N GLU A 69 -11.05 1.70 -6.91
CA GLU A 69 -11.84 2.76 -7.58
C GLU A 69 -11.03 3.47 -8.68
N LEU A 70 -9.71 3.60 -8.51
CA LEU A 70 -8.79 4.16 -9.50
C LEU A 70 -8.34 3.15 -10.57
N GLY A 71 -8.88 1.92 -10.56
CA GLY A 71 -8.48 0.86 -11.49
C GLY A 71 -7.06 0.33 -11.27
N ILE A 72 -6.48 0.56 -10.09
CA ILE A 72 -5.16 0.01 -9.72
C ILE A 72 -5.33 -1.46 -9.36
N ASN A 73 -4.45 -2.30 -9.89
CA ASN A 73 -4.40 -3.72 -9.53
C ASN A 73 -4.05 -3.86 -8.03
N VAL A 74 -4.87 -4.62 -7.29
CA VAL A 74 -4.64 -4.89 -5.87
C VAL A 74 -4.44 -6.38 -5.66
N VAL A 75 -3.29 -6.75 -5.10
CA VAL A 75 -2.95 -8.12 -4.72
C VAL A 75 -3.07 -8.24 -3.20
N GLU A 76 -4.00 -9.06 -2.72
CA GLU A 76 -4.15 -9.41 -1.29
C GLU A 76 -3.58 -10.83 -1.05
N ASP A 77 -2.64 -10.97 -0.11
CA ASP A 77 -2.09 -12.25 0.40
C ASP A 77 -2.66 -12.59 1.79
#